data_AF-A0A1S8BA46-F1
#
_entry.id   AF-A0A1S8BA46-F1
#
_cell.length_a   1.000
_cell.length_b   1.000
_cell.length_c   1.000
_cell.angle_alpha   90.00
_cell.angle_beta   90.00
_cell.angle_gamma   90.00
#
_symmetry.space_group_name_H-M   'P 1'
#
loop_
_entity.id
_entity.type
_entity.pdbx_description
1 polymer ?
#
loop_
_entity_poly.entity_id
_entity_poly.type
_entity_poly.pdbx_seq_one_letter_code
_entity_poly.pdbx_strand_id
1 'polypeptide(L)'
;MLLALSAFSLIQPVRISEWSSASSRENMVNFMLTESVKMRASVDFGENPSLDAILTSVFLFACLFQKNQHNAAWFRLKEAVELGSVFGLGRSDCYASCEPEQKQQRLRIYYLLAVTERAYALEKKHPITFLGHPSTETRSLLESVSTAAEGDDLGIVIHDEAESNGMLGLLRLMTLFDPIDENFVRCWNSQCDKTGGRCRFLDEQMAIAIYESLTRHSIQNTGSHASLFTNTPPSWFMSATLKDTQIADLMVNEQWLQNRFWNLCLSHKILSPQAEHPALQVFQAVTIAENTLRVCAGLSLSSLEVHGVGLVSARENDGSGGFLADGTQIEKLYCIVESAVAAKRYSESMSYGAQVAALSPHAFNNTSASLSPSDPLIHGFLDLFKKIRAGQHPFLSKLSALVGPEMGVDGI
;
A
#
# COMPACT_ATOMS: atom_id res chain seq x y z
N MET A 1 17.63 17.20 7.38
CA MET A 1 17.38 16.31 6.23
C MET A 1 18.51 15.31 5.99
N LEU A 2 19.73 15.77 5.68
CA LEU A 2 20.83 14.87 5.27
C LEU A 2 21.08 13.70 6.25
N LEU A 3 21.13 13.96 7.56
CA LEU A 3 21.31 12.89 8.56
C LEU A 3 20.21 11.84 8.53
N ALA A 4 18.94 12.25 8.42
CA ALA A 4 17.81 11.31 8.34
C ALA A 4 17.81 10.53 7.01
N LEU A 5 18.16 11.18 5.90
CA LEU A 5 18.32 10.51 4.61
C LEU A 5 19.48 9.50 4.64
N SER A 6 20.64 9.86 5.21
CA SER A 6 21.77 8.95 5.37
C SER A 6 21.42 7.76 6.27
N ALA A 7 20.70 7.99 7.37
CA ALA A 7 20.20 6.93 8.23
C ALA A 7 19.27 5.98 7.46
N PHE A 8 18.36 6.54 6.65
CA PHE A 8 17.45 5.78 5.80
C PHE A 8 18.21 4.91 4.78
N SER A 9 19.21 5.47 4.09
CA SER A 9 20.04 4.71 3.15
C SER A 9 20.84 3.58 3.82
N LEU A 10 21.24 3.74 5.09
CA LEU A 10 21.99 2.73 5.83
C LEU A 10 21.11 1.59 6.37
N ILE A 11 19.86 1.87 6.72
CA ILE A 11 18.94 0.86 7.26
C ILE A 11 18.31 -0.02 6.19
N GLN A 12 18.29 0.41 4.92
CA GLN A 12 17.74 -0.37 3.80
C GLN A 12 18.79 -1.34 3.23
N PRO A 13 18.78 -2.65 3.52
CA PRO A 13 19.56 -3.59 2.74
C PRO A 13 18.93 -3.73 1.35
N VAL A 14 19.67 -3.36 0.31
CA VAL A 14 19.23 -3.50 -1.09
C VAL A 14 19.46 -4.93 -1.57
N ARG A 15 20.41 -5.66 -0.94
CA ARG A 15 20.77 -7.03 -1.30
C ARG A 15 20.79 -7.94 -0.07
N ILE A 16 20.42 -9.21 -0.26
CA ILE A 16 20.44 -10.25 0.80
C ILE A 16 21.83 -10.35 1.47
N SER A 17 22.92 -10.14 0.71
CA SER A 17 24.29 -10.15 1.24
C SER A 17 24.57 -9.05 2.29
N GLU A 18 23.85 -7.93 2.24
CA GLU A 18 24.05 -6.76 3.11
C GLU A 18 23.43 -6.92 4.51
N TRP A 19 22.68 -8.00 4.72
CA TRP A 19 22.02 -8.31 6.00
C TRP A 19 23.03 -8.70 7.07
N SER A 20 24.13 -9.34 6.67
CA SER A 20 25.24 -9.72 7.56
C SER A 20 25.88 -8.55 8.31
N SER A 21 25.82 -7.34 7.73
CA SER A 21 26.37 -6.11 8.31
C SER A 21 25.29 -5.18 8.89
N ALA A 22 24.04 -5.63 9.00
CA ALA A 22 22.95 -4.79 9.51
C ALA A 22 23.16 -4.34 10.96
N SER A 23 23.65 -5.24 11.82
CA SER A 23 23.91 -4.94 13.25
C SER A 23 25.01 -3.90 13.46
N SER A 24 26.04 -3.88 12.59
CA SER A 24 27.12 -2.89 12.70
C SER A 24 26.69 -1.50 12.23
N ARG A 25 25.71 -1.42 11.31
CA ARG A 25 25.12 -0.15 10.85
C ARG A 25 24.13 0.45 11.85
N GLU A 26 23.53 -0.37 12.71
CA GLU A 26 22.44 0.07 13.58
C GLU A 26 22.85 1.21 14.53
N ASN A 27 24.04 1.13 15.13
CA ASN A 27 24.55 2.19 16.02
C ASN A 27 24.69 3.53 15.28
N MET A 28 25.18 3.49 14.04
CA MET A 28 25.33 4.68 13.19
C MET A 28 23.95 5.25 12.81
N VAL A 29 22.99 4.40 12.45
CA VAL A 29 21.61 4.80 12.17
C VAL A 29 21.00 5.49 13.39
N ASN A 30 21.09 4.90 14.57
CA ASN A 30 20.55 5.47 15.80
C ASN A 30 21.17 6.83 16.15
N PHE A 31 22.50 6.96 15.97
CA PHE A 31 23.19 8.23 16.14
C PHE A 31 22.68 9.30 15.18
N MET A 32 22.63 9.00 13.88
CA MET A 32 22.16 9.94 12.85
C MET A 32 20.70 10.37 13.07
N LEU A 33 19.81 9.44 13.45
CA LEU A 33 18.42 9.75 13.77
C LEU A 33 18.32 10.69 14.99
N THR A 34 19.10 10.42 16.04
CA THR A 34 19.11 11.22 17.27
C THR A 34 19.59 12.65 16.97
N GLU A 35 20.69 12.81 16.25
CA GLU A 35 21.21 14.13 15.88
C GLU A 35 20.25 14.86 14.95
N SER A 36 19.59 14.16 14.01
CA SER A 36 18.57 14.77 13.15
C SER A 36 17.38 15.33 13.93
N VAL A 37 16.99 14.70 15.04
CA VAL A 37 15.90 15.20 15.91
C VAL A 37 16.39 16.38 16.74
N LYS A 38 17.59 16.31 17.33
CA LYS A 38 18.18 17.41 18.10
C LYS A 38 18.31 18.70 17.29
N MET A 39 18.76 18.60 16.04
CA MET A 39 18.91 19.76 15.15
C MET A 39 17.58 20.45 14.80
N ARG A 40 16.45 19.76 15.01
CA ARG A 40 15.09 20.28 14.75
C ARG A 40 14.37 20.70 16.03
N ALA A 41 15.00 20.58 17.20
CA ALA A 41 14.41 20.93 18.47
C ALA A 41 14.34 22.46 18.62
N SER A 42 13.24 23.05 18.15
CA SER A 42 12.92 24.47 18.31
C SER A 42 11.47 24.65 18.76
N VAL A 43 11.20 25.73 19.49
CA VAL A 43 9.85 26.05 20.01
C VAL A 43 8.89 26.42 18.89
N ASP A 44 9.39 27.06 17.83
CA ASP A 44 8.67 27.49 16.64
C ASP A 44 8.64 26.43 15.53
N PHE A 45 9.00 25.17 15.84
CA PHE A 45 9.00 24.10 14.86
C PHE A 45 7.59 23.89 14.29
N GLY A 46 7.42 24.23 13.01
CA GLY A 46 6.16 24.09 12.29
C GLY A 46 5.47 25.42 11.93
N GLU A 47 5.94 26.57 12.44
CA GLU A 47 5.37 27.88 12.10
C GLU A 47 5.54 28.19 10.60
N ASN A 48 6.74 27.95 10.06
CA ASN A 48 7.06 28.11 8.64
C ASN A 48 7.74 26.84 8.12
N PRO A 49 6.98 25.78 7.81
CA PRO A 49 7.55 24.51 7.39
C PRO A 49 8.31 24.66 6.05
N SER A 50 9.42 23.96 5.91
CA SER A 50 10.14 23.81 4.64
C SER A 50 9.96 22.39 4.07
N LEU A 51 10.18 22.22 2.76
CA LEU A 51 10.17 20.89 2.14
C LEU A 51 11.19 19.94 2.80
N ASP A 52 12.35 20.47 3.22
CA ASP A 52 13.36 19.71 3.95
C ASP A 52 12.86 19.23 5.33
N ALA A 53 12.07 20.03 6.04
CA ALA A 53 11.48 19.64 7.32
C ALA A 53 10.46 18.51 7.15
N ILE A 54 9.63 18.61 6.10
CA ILE A 54 8.67 17.56 5.71
C ILE A 54 9.42 16.26 5.38
N LEU A 55 10.38 16.31 4.46
CA LEU A 55 11.17 15.15 4.03
C LEU A 55 11.98 14.55 5.18
N THR A 56 12.55 15.37 6.08
CA THR A 56 13.22 14.85 7.28
C THR A 56 12.27 14.00 8.12
N SER A 57 11.02 14.43 8.28
CA SER A 57 10.00 13.68 9.03
C SER A 57 9.59 12.39 8.32
N VAL A 58 9.51 12.41 6.99
CA VAL A 58 9.31 11.19 6.16
C VAL A 58 10.45 10.19 6.36
N PHE A 59 11.71 10.61 6.31
CA PHE A 59 12.84 9.71 6.51
C PHE A 59 12.92 9.16 7.95
N LEU A 60 12.57 9.98 8.95
CA LEU A 60 12.45 9.50 10.34
C LEU A 60 11.35 8.45 10.47
N PHE A 61 10.16 8.69 9.90
CA PHE A 61 9.09 7.70 9.81
C PHE A 61 9.60 6.41 9.18
N ALA A 62 10.29 6.52 8.04
CA ALA A 62 10.77 5.38 7.29
C ALA A 62 11.76 4.52 8.09
N CYS A 63 12.68 5.15 8.84
CA CYS A 63 13.60 4.41 9.70
C CYS A 63 12.88 3.75 10.88
N LEU A 64 11.96 4.46 11.54
CA LEU A 64 11.23 3.92 12.69
C LEU A 64 10.30 2.78 12.31
N PHE A 65 9.67 2.87 11.14
CA PHE A 65 8.88 1.77 10.58
C PHE A 65 9.77 0.54 10.35
N GLN A 66 10.98 0.74 9.82
CA GLN A 66 11.93 -0.35 9.60
C GLN A 66 12.42 -1.01 10.90
N LYS A 67 12.41 -0.27 12.01
CA LYS A 67 12.67 -0.80 13.36
C LYS A 67 11.44 -1.41 14.04
N ASN A 68 10.35 -1.60 13.32
CA ASN A 68 9.06 -2.07 13.84
C ASN A 68 8.45 -1.19 14.96
N GLN A 69 8.87 0.08 15.06
CA GLN A 69 8.39 1.02 16.07
C GLN A 69 7.15 1.77 15.56
N HIS A 70 6.06 1.04 15.32
CA HIS A 70 4.88 1.55 14.62
C HIS A 70 4.27 2.82 15.23
N ASN A 71 4.21 2.94 16.56
CA ASN A 71 3.66 4.15 17.21
C ASN A 71 4.55 5.39 16.96
N ALA A 72 5.87 5.22 17.04
CA ALA A 72 6.82 6.31 16.79
C ALA A 72 6.87 6.66 15.29
N ALA A 73 6.80 5.64 14.43
CA ALA A 73 6.69 5.79 12.99
C ALA A 73 5.42 6.61 12.65
N TRP A 74 4.26 6.21 13.17
CA TRP A 74 3.01 6.91 12.98
C TRP A 74 3.09 8.38 13.39
N PHE A 75 3.65 8.67 14.56
CA PHE A 75 3.85 10.04 15.01
C PHE A 75 4.68 10.86 14.01
N ARG A 76 5.78 10.30 13.47
CA ARG A 76 6.61 10.98 12.46
C ARG A 76 5.93 11.13 11.11
N LEU A 77 5.08 10.18 10.72
CA LEU A 77 4.25 10.30 9.53
C LEU A 77 3.23 11.43 9.69
N LYS A 78 2.55 11.51 10.84
CA LYS A 78 1.62 12.61 11.14
C LYS A 78 2.33 13.96 11.19
N GLU A 79 3.51 14.04 11.80
CA GLU A 79 4.35 15.24 11.76
C GLU A 79 4.63 15.66 10.30
N ALA A 80 5.04 14.74 9.44
CA ALA A 80 5.30 15.03 8.02
C ALA A 80 4.06 15.52 7.27
N VAL A 81 2.92 14.85 7.47
CA VAL A 81 1.64 15.18 6.86
C VAL A 81 1.15 16.54 7.33
N GLU A 82 1.23 16.84 8.62
CA GLU A 82 0.77 18.11 9.18
C GLU A 82 1.65 19.27 8.69
N LEU A 83 2.97 19.10 8.67
CA LEU A 83 3.88 20.09 8.08
C LEU A 83 3.55 20.34 6.60
N GLY A 84 3.20 19.29 5.85
CA GLY A 84 2.75 19.40 4.46
C GLY A 84 1.41 20.12 4.29
N SER A 85 0.48 19.89 5.22
CA SER A 85 -0.81 20.58 5.29
C SER A 85 -0.62 22.08 5.57
N VAL A 86 0.19 22.42 6.57
CA VAL A 86 0.55 23.81 6.93
C VAL A 86 1.30 24.50 5.79
N PHE A 87 2.19 23.79 5.08
CA PHE A 87 2.84 24.29 3.87
C PHE A 87 1.85 24.58 2.73
N GLY A 88 0.66 23.96 2.75
CA GLY A 88 -0.38 24.14 1.74
C GLY A 88 -0.26 23.19 0.55
N LEU A 89 0.38 22.02 0.68
CA LEU A 89 0.55 21.06 -0.42
C LEU A 89 -0.79 20.59 -1.04
N GLY A 90 -1.87 20.56 -0.28
CA GLY A 90 -3.21 20.23 -0.79
C GLY A 90 -3.95 21.40 -1.45
N ARG A 91 -3.39 22.61 -1.47
CA ARG A 91 -4.07 23.83 -1.94
C ARG A 91 -3.49 24.31 -3.27
N SER A 92 -4.34 24.59 -4.25
CA SER A 92 -3.93 25.16 -5.54
C SER A 92 -3.15 26.47 -5.40
N ASP A 93 -3.47 27.28 -4.39
CA ASP A 93 -2.77 28.55 -4.06
C ASP A 93 -1.26 28.35 -3.88
N CYS A 94 -0.83 27.22 -3.31
CA CYS A 94 0.57 26.89 -3.07
C CYS A 94 1.36 26.73 -4.39
N TYR A 95 0.69 26.56 -5.52
CA TYR A 95 1.30 26.30 -6.82
C TYR A 95 1.22 27.50 -7.76
N ALA A 96 0.40 28.52 -7.47
CA ALA A 96 0.08 29.60 -8.40
C ALA A 96 1.32 30.39 -8.87
N SER A 97 2.26 30.65 -7.97
CA SER A 97 3.47 31.44 -8.23
C SER A 97 4.74 30.59 -8.41
N CYS A 98 4.61 29.28 -8.58
CA CYS A 98 5.74 28.37 -8.67
C CYS A 98 6.17 28.08 -10.11
N GLU A 99 7.48 27.96 -10.30
CA GLU A 99 8.06 27.41 -11.53
C GLU A 99 7.65 25.93 -11.73
N PRO A 100 7.63 25.42 -12.97
CA PRO A 100 7.22 24.04 -13.27
C PRO A 100 7.93 22.97 -12.44
N GLU A 101 9.24 23.12 -12.24
CA GLU A 101 10.07 22.20 -11.44
C GLU A 101 9.65 22.17 -9.96
N GLN A 102 9.39 23.34 -9.39
CA GLN A 102 8.92 23.46 -8.00
C GLN A 102 7.52 22.88 -7.84
N LYS A 103 6.64 23.08 -8.82
CA LYS A 103 5.31 22.45 -8.84
C LYS A 103 5.44 20.93 -8.83
N GLN A 104 6.31 20.39 -9.68
CA GLN A 104 6.57 18.95 -9.77
C GLN A 104 7.13 18.39 -8.46
N GLN A 105 8.10 19.06 -7.85
CA GLN A 105 8.66 18.65 -6.55
C GLN A 105 7.60 18.63 -5.44
N ARG A 106 6.78 19.69 -5.35
CA ARG A 106 5.69 19.78 -4.37
C ARG A 106 4.63 18.70 -4.59
N LEU A 107 4.26 18.42 -5.85
CA LEU A 107 3.31 17.34 -6.18
C LEU A 107 3.87 15.96 -5.83
N ARG A 108 5.15 15.68 -6.07
CA ARG A 108 5.80 14.43 -5.66
C ARG A 108 5.72 14.22 -4.15
N ILE A 109 6.03 15.26 -3.37
CA ILE A 109 5.95 15.21 -1.90
C ILE A 109 4.50 15.02 -1.45
N TYR A 110 3.55 15.73 -2.07
CA TYR A 110 2.13 15.61 -1.75
C TYR A 110 1.63 14.18 -1.97
N TYR A 111 1.88 13.59 -3.15
CA TYR A 111 1.46 12.22 -3.45
C TYR A 111 2.16 11.19 -2.58
N LEU A 112 3.46 11.37 -2.30
CA LEU A 112 4.20 10.51 -1.37
C LEU A 112 3.52 10.47 0.00
N LEU A 113 3.20 11.64 0.57
CA LEU A 113 2.54 11.72 1.86
C LEU A 113 1.11 11.16 1.83
N ALA A 114 0.32 11.54 0.82
CA ALA A 114 -1.08 11.14 0.69
C ALA A 114 -1.25 9.62 0.50
N VAL A 115 -0.40 8.98 -0.31
CA VAL A 115 -0.40 7.52 -0.50
C VAL A 115 0.06 6.82 0.77
N THR A 116 1.16 7.28 1.37
CA THR A 116 1.74 6.66 2.58
C THR A 116 0.76 6.75 3.76
N GLU A 117 0.12 7.91 3.96
CA GLU A 117 -0.89 8.10 5.00
C GLU A 117 -2.09 7.17 4.81
N ARG A 118 -2.64 7.08 3.58
CA ARG A 118 -3.78 6.19 3.27
C ARG A 118 -3.43 4.72 3.47
N ALA A 119 -2.27 4.28 3.01
CA ALA A 119 -1.82 2.90 3.21
C ALA A 119 -1.71 2.58 4.71
N TYR A 120 -1.08 3.46 5.49
CA TYR A 120 -0.90 3.25 6.93
C TYR A 120 -2.23 3.32 7.71
N ALA A 121 -3.14 4.20 7.28
CA ALA A 121 -4.49 4.30 7.82
C ALA A 121 -5.26 2.98 7.67
N LEU A 122 -5.16 2.33 6.50
CA LEU A 122 -5.79 1.04 6.26
C LEU A 122 -5.13 -0.10 7.05
N GLU A 123 -3.80 -0.09 7.20
CA GLU A 123 -3.09 -1.14 7.94
C GLU A 123 -3.34 -1.08 9.45
N LYS A 124 -3.36 0.12 10.05
CA LYS A 124 -3.37 0.30 11.51
C LYS A 124 -4.62 0.97 12.07
N LYS A 125 -5.65 1.20 11.24
CA LYS A 125 -6.93 1.85 11.61
C LYS A 125 -6.74 3.29 12.12
N HIS A 126 -5.92 4.06 11.43
CA HIS A 126 -5.69 5.46 11.73
C HIS A 126 -6.55 6.40 10.87
N PRO A 127 -6.78 7.66 11.30
CA PRO A 127 -7.43 8.67 10.46
C PRO A 127 -6.46 9.26 9.42
N ILE A 128 -6.99 9.86 8.37
CA ILE A 128 -6.23 10.60 7.35
C ILE A 128 -6.39 12.13 7.54
N THR A 129 -5.40 12.92 7.15
CA THR A 129 -5.45 14.39 7.14
C THR A 129 -5.66 14.93 5.72
N PHE A 130 -5.03 14.34 4.70
CA PHE A 130 -5.26 14.77 3.31
C PHE A 130 -6.57 14.18 2.78
N LEU A 131 -7.66 14.95 2.88
CA LEU A 131 -9.02 14.54 2.52
C LEU A 131 -9.28 14.57 1.01
N GLY A 132 -10.44 14.06 0.60
CA GLY A 132 -10.92 14.14 -0.78
C GLY A 132 -10.13 13.26 -1.75
N HIS A 133 -10.00 13.75 -2.98
CA HIS A 133 -9.45 13.03 -4.12
C HIS A 133 -8.22 13.75 -4.70
N PRO A 134 -7.03 13.58 -4.08
CA PRO A 134 -5.80 14.24 -4.49
C PRO A 134 -5.50 14.12 -5.99
N SER A 135 -5.78 12.97 -6.61
CA SER A 135 -5.49 12.75 -8.03
C SER A 135 -6.37 13.61 -8.95
N THR A 136 -7.62 13.83 -8.54
CA THR A 136 -8.60 14.61 -9.31
C THR A 136 -8.39 16.10 -9.11
N GLU A 137 -8.14 16.52 -7.87
CA GLU A 137 -7.95 17.93 -7.50
C GLU A 137 -6.68 18.54 -8.12
N THR A 138 -5.64 17.72 -8.29
CA THR A 138 -4.36 18.17 -8.85
C THR A 138 -4.24 17.99 -10.38
N ARG A 139 -5.30 17.52 -11.06
CA ARG A 139 -5.28 17.25 -12.50
C ARG A 139 -4.92 18.48 -13.34
N SER A 140 -5.56 19.62 -13.08
CA SER A 140 -5.27 20.87 -13.79
C SER A 140 -3.85 21.38 -13.54
N LEU A 141 -3.29 21.13 -12.35
CA LEU A 141 -1.91 21.47 -12.03
C LEU A 141 -0.93 20.62 -12.84
N LEU A 142 -1.19 19.31 -12.94
CA LEU A 142 -0.39 18.40 -13.77
C LEU A 142 -0.40 18.83 -15.24
N GLU A 143 -1.57 19.20 -15.78
CA GLU A 143 -1.69 19.73 -17.14
C GLU A 143 -0.88 21.02 -17.35
N SER A 144 -0.90 21.95 -16.38
CA SER A 144 -0.12 23.20 -16.47
C SER A 144 1.40 22.99 -16.48
N VAL A 145 1.90 21.97 -15.77
CA VAL A 145 3.31 21.58 -15.81
C VAL A 145 3.67 20.99 -17.18
N SER A 146 2.69 20.38 -17.85
CA SER A 146 2.87 19.71 -19.14
C SER A 146 3.04 20.71 -20.28
N THR A 147 2.21 21.75 -20.33
CA THR A 147 2.28 22.80 -21.36
C THR A 147 3.57 23.62 -21.26
N ALA A 148 4.12 23.77 -20.06
CA ALA A 148 5.38 24.48 -19.86
C ALA A 148 6.60 23.67 -20.37
N ALA A 149 6.56 22.34 -20.27
CA ALA A 149 7.63 21.47 -20.75
C ALA A 149 7.71 21.37 -22.29
N GLU A 150 6.59 21.58 -22.99
CA GLU A 150 6.54 21.57 -24.47
C GLU A 150 7.00 22.90 -25.11
N GLY A 151 7.09 23.98 -24.33
CA GLY A 151 7.36 25.34 -24.82
C GLY A 151 8.83 25.76 -24.85
N ASP A 152 9.77 24.93 -24.40
CA ASP A 152 11.18 25.30 -24.29
C ASP A 152 12.00 24.79 -25.50
N ASP A 153 12.23 25.70 -26.46
CA ASP A 153 13.08 25.55 -27.65
C ASP A 153 14.58 25.73 -27.32
N LEU A 154 14.97 25.72 -26.04
CA LEU A 154 16.36 25.55 -25.62
C LEU A 154 16.60 24.10 -25.22
N GLY A 155 17.26 23.38 -26.14
CA GLY A 155 17.80 22.06 -25.87
C GLY A 155 18.57 22.01 -24.55
N ILE A 156 18.42 20.88 -23.85
CA ILE A 156 18.94 20.52 -22.52
C ILE A 156 17.96 20.86 -21.37
N VAL A 157 16.72 20.39 -21.46
CA VAL A 157 16.03 19.95 -20.23
C VAL A 157 16.48 18.53 -19.96
N ILE A 158 17.52 18.36 -19.13
CA ILE A 158 17.85 17.06 -18.54
C ILE A 158 16.77 16.78 -17.49
N HIS A 159 15.56 16.40 -17.92
CA HIS A 159 14.69 15.65 -17.04
C HIS A 159 15.36 14.29 -16.87
N ASP A 160 15.93 14.04 -15.69
CA ASP A 160 16.45 12.73 -15.34
C ASP A 160 15.33 11.69 -15.56
N GLU A 161 15.59 10.71 -16.42
CA GLU A 161 14.65 9.63 -16.73
C GLU A 161 14.17 8.97 -15.42
N ALA A 162 15.04 8.88 -14.42
CA ALA A 162 14.70 8.35 -13.10
C ALA A 162 13.64 9.19 -12.38
N GLU A 163 13.69 10.51 -12.50
CA GLU A 163 12.74 11.42 -11.89
C GLU A 163 11.36 11.37 -12.54
N SER A 164 11.31 11.33 -13.87
CA SER A 164 10.07 11.17 -14.64
C SER A 164 9.41 9.80 -14.37
N ASN A 165 10.20 8.73 -14.32
CA ASN A 165 9.73 7.38 -13.96
C ASN A 165 9.25 7.32 -12.51
N GLY A 166 9.95 8.01 -11.59
CA GLY A 166 9.55 8.14 -10.18
C GLY A 166 8.21 8.85 -10.02
N MET A 167 8.03 9.98 -10.71
CA MET A 167 6.78 10.73 -10.71
C MET A 167 5.61 9.93 -11.29
N LEU A 168 5.84 9.19 -12.39
CA LEU A 168 4.81 8.34 -13.00
C LEU A 168 4.34 7.27 -12.00
N GLY A 169 5.28 6.59 -11.33
CA GLY A 169 4.96 5.60 -10.31
C GLY A 169 4.12 6.18 -9.16
N LEU A 170 4.49 7.36 -8.65
CA LEU A 170 3.74 8.04 -7.59
C LEU A 170 2.34 8.46 -8.05
N LEU A 171 2.19 8.97 -9.27
CA LEU A 171 0.90 9.35 -9.83
C LEU A 171 -0.02 8.13 -9.97
N ARG A 172 0.52 6.99 -10.44
CA ARG A 172 -0.24 5.74 -10.54
C ARG A 172 -0.66 5.22 -9.16
N LEU A 173 0.25 5.25 -8.19
CA LEU A 173 -0.08 4.91 -6.80
C LEU A 173 -1.17 5.83 -6.25
N MET A 174 -1.05 7.14 -6.43
CA MET A 174 -2.07 8.08 -5.95
C MET A 174 -3.42 7.83 -6.64
N THR A 175 -3.44 7.58 -7.95
CA THR A 175 -4.68 7.23 -8.67
C THR A 175 -5.34 5.98 -8.09
N LEU A 176 -4.53 4.97 -7.74
CA LEU A 176 -4.99 3.73 -7.14
C LEU A 176 -5.55 3.92 -5.71
N PHE A 177 -4.93 4.80 -4.93
CA PHE A 177 -5.35 5.13 -3.56
C PHE A 177 -6.42 6.24 -3.48
N ASP A 178 -6.75 6.90 -4.59
CA ASP A 178 -7.71 8.02 -4.67
C ASP A 178 -9.12 7.67 -4.18
N PRO A 179 -9.65 6.43 -4.39
CA PRO A 179 -10.94 6.03 -3.82
C PRO A 179 -10.96 5.90 -2.29
N ILE A 180 -9.78 5.92 -1.64
CA ILE A 180 -9.66 5.84 -0.19
C ILE A 180 -9.75 7.27 0.38
N ASP A 181 -10.99 7.75 0.46
CA ASP A 181 -11.33 9.07 1.01
C ASP A 181 -11.59 9.00 2.54
N GLU A 182 -11.97 10.13 3.12
CA GLU A 182 -12.27 10.21 4.55
C GLU A 182 -13.48 9.37 4.97
N ASN A 183 -14.45 9.17 4.07
CA ASN A 183 -15.65 8.38 4.35
C ASN A 183 -15.32 6.89 4.35
N PHE A 184 -14.48 6.44 3.41
CA PHE A 184 -13.91 5.10 3.39
C PHE A 184 -13.18 4.83 4.70
N VAL A 185 -12.24 5.70 5.09
CA VAL A 185 -11.42 5.52 6.30
C VAL A 185 -12.28 5.58 7.56
N ARG A 186 -13.29 6.45 7.62
CA ARG A 186 -14.26 6.49 8.72
C ARG A 186 -15.04 5.18 8.84
N CYS A 187 -15.49 4.62 7.72
CA CYS A 187 -16.15 3.31 7.69
C CYS A 187 -15.20 2.19 8.11
N TRP A 188 -13.96 2.19 7.60
CA TRP A 188 -12.92 1.22 7.94
C TRP A 188 -12.60 1.20 9.43
N ASN A 189 -12.53 2.38 10.04
CA ASN A 189 -12.28 2.55 11.47
C ASN A 189 -13.54 2.30 12.33
N SER A 190 -14.66 1.88 11.73
CA SER A 190 -15.95 1.69 12.41
C SER A 190 -16.48 2.94 13.11
N GLN A 191 -16.11 4.12 12.60
CA GLN A 191 -16.54 5.44 13.08
C GLN A 191 -17.69 6.02 12.24
N CYS A 192 -18.27 5.21 11.35
CA CYS A 192 -19.44 5.60 10.56
C CYS A 192 -20.70 5.66 11.42
N ASP A 193 -21.58 6.61 11.14
CA ASP A 193 -22.87 6.71 11.80
C ASP A 193 -23.81 5.60 11.30
N LYS A 194 -24.26 4.75 12.22
CA LYS A 194 -25.19 3.63 12.00
C LYS A 194 -26.59 3.91 12.54
N THR A 195 -26.94 5.17 12.82
CA THR A 195 -28.29 5.56 13.23
C THR A 195 -29.33 5.08 12.20
N GLY A 196 -30.06 4.01 12.53
CA GLY A 196 -31.02 3.36 11.64
C GLY A 196 -30.62 1.99 11.08
N GLY A 197 -29.51 1.40 11.55
CA GLY A 197 -29.11 0.02 11.22
C GLY A 197 -28.37 -0.15 9.89
N ARG A 198 -28.17 0.93 9.12
CA ARG A 198 -27.36 0.98 7.89
C ARG A 198 -26.34 2.11 7.95
N CYS A 199 -25.19 1.90 7.33
CA CYS A 199 -24.16 2.95 7.22
C CYS A 199 -24.60 3.99 6.19
N ARG A 200 -24.50 5.28 6.53
CA ARG A 200 -24.84 6.38 5.61
C ARG A 200 -23.80 6.62 4.51
N PHE A 201 -22.59 6.13 4.71
CA PHE A 201 -21.45 6.40 3.84
C PHE A 201 -21.12 5.22 2.90
N LEU A 202 -21.65 4.03 3.18
CA LEU A 202 -21.40 2.83 2.38
C LEU A 202 -22.71 2.09 2.17
N ASP A 203 -23.35 2.38 1.04
CA ASP A 203 -24.46 1.60 0.49
C ASP A 203 -23.99 0.73 -0.69
N GLU A 204 -24.90 -0.05 -1.26
CA GLU A 204 -24.59 -0.96 -2.37
C GLU A 204 -24.12 -0.21 -3.63
N GLN A 205 -24.69 0.96 -3.93
CA GLN A 205 -24.32 1.74 -5.11
C GLN A 205 -22.93 2.35 -4.96
N MET A 206 -22.62 2.91 -3.79
CA MET A 206 -21.30 3.43 -3.46
C MET A 206 -20.26 2.32 -3.47
N ALA A 207 -20.60 1.14 -2.94
CA ALA A 207 -19.74 -0.03 -3.00
C ALA A 207 -19.41 -0.43 -4.46
N ILE A 208 -20.39 -0.42 -5.36
CA ILE A 208 -20.17 -0.68 -6.78
C ILE A 208 -19.25 0.39 -7.40
N ALA A 209 -19.48 1.67 -7.13
CA ALA A 209 -18.66 2.76 -7.66
C ALA A 209 -17.20 2.68 -7.18
N ILE A 210 -16.97 2.38 -5.90
CA ILE A 210 -15.63 2.18 -5.34
C ILE A 210 -14.96 0.96 -5.98
N TYR A 211 -15.68 -0.15 -6.12
CA TYR A 211 -15.18 -1.36 -6.77
C TYR A 211 -14.76 -1.09 -8.22
N GLU A 212 -15.60 -0.42 -8.99
CA GLU A 212 -15.30 -0.04 -10.38
C GLU A 212 -14.06 0.84 -10.44
N SER A 213 -13.90 1.80 -9.53
CA SER A 213 -12.70 2.64 -9.49
C SER A 213 -11.43 1.85 -9.14
N LEU A 214 -11.51 0.90 -8.22
CA LEU A 214 -10.39 0.02 -7.84
C LEU A 214 -10.07 -1.05 -8.90
N THR A 215 -11.05 -1.41 -9.74
CA THR A 215 -10.91 -2.46 -10.76
C THR A 215 -10.68 -1.89 -12.17
N ARG A 216 -10.87 -0.58 -12.37
CA ARG A 216 -10.68 0.12 -13.66
C ARG A 216 -9.30 -0.15 -14.28
N HIS A 217 -8.31 -0.45 -13.44
CA HIS A 217 -6.92 -0.74 -13.83
C HIS A 217 -6.68 -2.21 -14.23
N SER A 218 -7.56 -3.12 -13.84
CA SER A 218 -7.44 -4.57 -14.07
C SER A 218 -7.97 -5.03 -15.44
N ILE A 219 -8.96 -4.32 -16.02
CA ILE A 219 -9.77 -4.78 -17.16
C ILE A 219 -9.04 -4.72 -18.52
N GLN A 220 -7.87 -4.09 -18.62
CA GLN A 220 -7.15 -3.91 -19.90
C GLN A 220 -5.95 -4.85 -20.10
N ASN A 221 -5.83 -5.89 -19.26
CA ASN A 221 -4.66 -6.78 -19.18
C ASN A 221 -4.61 -7.89 -20.26
N THR A 222 -5.13 -7.67 -21.48
CA THR A 222 -5.12 -8.69 -22.56
C THR A 222 -4.05 -8.50 -23.63
N GLY A 223 -3.08 -7.61 -23.44
CA GLY A 223 -1.93 -7.55 -24.34
C GLY A 223 -1.10 -6.30 -24.13
N SER A 224 0.18 -6.50 -23.82
CA SER A 224 1.20 -5.50 -23.51
C SER A 224 1.06 -4.82 -22.14
N HIS A 225 2.15 -4.84 -21.37
CA HIS A 225 2.31 -4.17 -20.06
C HIS A 225 2.13 -2.64 -20.10
N ALA A 226 1.80 -2.07 -21.26
CA ALA A 226 1.58 -0.64 -21.48
C ALA A 226 0.13 -0.18 -21.23
N SER A 227 -0.85 -1.09 -21.20
CA SER A 227 -2.29 -0.72 -21.20
C SER A 227 -2.98 -0.69 -19.84
N LEU A 228 -2.26 -0.67 -18.71
CA LEU A 228 -2.88 -0.75 -17.37
C LEU A 228 -3.63 0.52 -16.92
N PHE A 229 -3.64 1.62 -17.70
CA PHE A 229 -4.12 2.90 -17.18
C PHE A 229 -4.79 3.79 -18.24
N THR A 230 -6.10 4.01 -18.08
CA THR A 230 -6.98 4.77 -18.99
C THR A 230 -7.00 6.29 -18.78
N ASN A 231 -6.26 6.82 -17.83
CA ASN A 231 -5.96 8.25 -17.86
C ASN A 231 -4.70 8.37 -18.70
N THR A 232 -4.85 8.84 -19.95
CA THR A 232 -3.74 9.32 -20.78
C THR A 232 -2.89 10.20 -19.87
N PRO A 233 -1.70 9.73 -19.46
CA PRO A 233 -0.84 10.58 -18.67
C PRO A 233 -0.49 11.80 -19.55
N PRO A 234 -0.30 12.99 -18.96
CA PRO A 234 0.03 14.17 -19.76
C PRO A 234 1.21 13.89 -20.72
N SER A 235 1.21 14.55 -21.87
CA SER A 235 2.07 14.25 -23.04
C SER A 235 3.57 14.06 -22.75
N TRP A 236 4.14 14.73 -21.73
CA TRP A 236 5.55 14.56 -21.33
C TRP A 236 5.85 13.23 -20.60
N PHE A 237 4.84 12.46 -20.18
CA PHE A 237 5.02 11.10 -19.67
C PHE A 237 5.16 10.05 -20.77
N MET A 238 5.06 10.41 -22.05
CA MET A 238 5.13 9.42 -23.14
C MET A 238 6.49 8.70 -23.25
N SER A 239 7.56 9.27 -22.68
CA SER A 239 8.86 8.58 -22.56
C SER A 239 9.08 7.89 -21.21
N ALA A 240 8.26 8.19 -20.20
CA ALA A 240 8.42 7.63 -18.86
C ALA A 240 7.90 6.19 -18.83
N THR A 241 8.72 5.29 -18.29
CA THR A 241 8.39 3.87 -18.15
C THR A 241 8.46 3.46 -16.69
N LEU A 242 7.53 2.58 -16.28
CA LEU A 242 7.55 2.03 -14.94
C LEU A 242 8.63 0.95 -14.85
N LYS A 243 9.46 1.01 -13.81
CA LYS A 243 10.40 -0.08 -13.49
C LYS A 243 9.63 -1.31 -13.00
N ASP A 244 10.17 -2.50 -13.20
CA ASP A 244 9.55 -3.76 -12.75
C ASP A 244 9.16 -3.74 -11.26
N THR A 245 9.96 -3.08 -10.41
CA THR A 245 9.68 -2.91 -8.98
C THR A 245 8.47 -2.01 -8.70
N GLN A 246 8.29 -0.95 -9.50
CA GLN A 246 7.11 -0.08 -9.42
C GLN A 246 5.86 -0.79 -9.95
N ILE A 247 6.00 -1.59 -11.01
CA ILE A 247 4.91 -2.43 -11.54
C ILE A 247 4.47 -3.43 -10.48
N ALA A 248 5.42 -4.18 -9.89
CA ALA A 248 5.12 -5.14 -8.83
C ALA A 248 4.40 -4.48 -7.66
N ASP A 249 4.87 -3.31 -7.22
CA ASP A 249 4.22 -2.57 -6.14
C ASP A 249 2.79 -2.13 -6.48
N LEU A 250 2.57 -1.59 -7.68
CA LEU A 250 1.23 -1.17 -8.13
C LEU A 250 0.27 -2.35 -8.16
N MET A 251 0.68 -3.47 -8.75
CA MET A 251 -0.19 -4.64 -8.88
C MET A 251 -0.49 -5.30 -7.53
N VAL A 252 0.50 -5.39 -6.63
CA VAL A 252 0.27 -5.92 -5.28
C VAL A 252 -0.64 -5.00 -4.46
N ASN A 253 -0.44 -3.67 -4.54
CA ASN A 253 -1.33 -2.71 -3.88
C ASN A 253 -2.75 -2.77 -4.44
N GLU A 254 -2.92 -2.97 -5.75
CA GLU A 254 -4.25 -3.07 -6.36
C GLU A 254 -5.03 -4.25 -5.78
N GLN A 255 -4.44 -5.45 -5.79
CA GLN A 255 -5.10 -6.63 -5.23
C GLN A 255 -5.34 -6.48 -3.73
N TRP A 256 -4.40 -5.86 -3.02
CA TRP A 256 -4.54 -5.60 -1.60
C TRP A 256 -5.67 -4.62 -1.29
N LEU A 257 -5.80 -3.53 -2.04
CA LEU A 257 -6.88 -2.56 -1.87
C LEU A 257 -8.25 -3.15 -2.21
N GLN A 258 -8.34 -3.98 -3.26
CA GLN A 258 -9.56 -4.74 -3.55
C GLN A 258 -9.94 -5.65 -2.38
N ASN A 259 -8.96 -6.32 -1.76
CA ASN A 259 -9.19 -7.12 -0.56
C ASN A 259 -9.59 -6.29 0.67
N ARG A 260 -8.99 -5.10 0.88
CA ARG A 260 -9.38 -4.19 1.96
C ARG A 260 -10.80 -3.68 1.76
N PHE A 261 -11.17 -3.33 0.54
CA PHE A 261 -12.54 -2.97 0.19
C PHE A 261 -13.52 -4.12 0.40
N TRP A 262 -13.19 -5.35 0.01
CA TRP A 262 -14.02 -6.52 0.30
C TRP A 262 -14.23 -6.71 1.82
N ASN A 263 -13.18 -6.57 2.62
CA ASN A 263 -13.27 -6.61 4.08
C ASN A 263 -14.16 -5.49 4.65
N LEU A 264 -14.13 -4.31 4.03
CA LEU A 264 -15.01 -3.20 4.39
C LEU A 264 -16.48 -3.57 4.12
N CYS A 265 -16.80 -4.11 2.94
CA CYS A 265 -18.13 -4.60 2.59
C CYS A 265 -18.60 -5.71 3.55
N LEU A 266 -17.71 -6.63 3.91
CA LEU A 266 -17.97 -7.69 4.88
C LEU A 266 -18.36 -7.12 6.25
N SER A 267 -17.59 -6.15 6.77
CA SER A 267 -17.86 -5.51 8.06
C SER A 267 -19.18 -4.72 8.10
N HIS A 268 -19.65 -4.29 6.93
CA HIS A 268 -20.92 -3.58 6.74
C HIS A 268 -22.09 -4.51 6.39
N LYS A 269 -21.85 -5.81 6.24
CA LYS A 269 -22.88 -6.84 5.96
C LYS A 269 -23.64 -6.61 4.64
N ILE A 270 -22.98 -6.02 3.65
CA ILE A 270 -23.56 -5.79 2.32
C ILE A 270 -23.18 -6.87 1.30
N LEU A 271 -22.36 -7.85 1.71
CA LEU A 271 -22.01 -8.98 0.85
C LEU A 271 -23.13 -10.03 0.85
N SER A 272 -23.34 -10.69 -0.29
CA SER A 272 -24.24 -11.84 -0.44
C SER A 272 -23.63 -12.90 -1.36
N PRO A 273 -23.79 -14.21 -1.08
CA PRO A 273 -23.33 -15.26 -1.98
C PRO A 273 -24.04 -15.26 -3.33
N GLN A 274 -25.27 -14.72 -3.40
CA GLN A 274 -26.11 -14.65 -4.60
C GLN A 274 -26.15 -13.24 -5.21
N ALA A 275 -25.28 -12.32 -4.78
CA ALA A 275 -25.23 -10.99 -5.38
C ALA A 275 -24.88 -11.09 -6.88
N GLU A 276 -25.59 -10.34 -7.73
CA GLU A 276 -25.31 -10.29 -9.17
C GLU A 276 -23.98 -9.59 -9.47
N HIS A 277 -23.66 -8.53 -8.71
CA HIS A 277 -22.48 -7.71 -8.96
C HIS A 277 -21.26 -8.21 -8.15
N PRO A 278 -20.07 -8.36 -8.77
CA PRO A 278 -18.85 -8.84 -8.10
C PRO A 278 -18.46 -8.07 -6.83
N ALA A 279 -18.69 -6.75 -6.82
CA ALA A 279 -18.42 -5.88 -5.65
C ALA A 279 -19.14 -6.33 -4.36
N LEU A 280 -20.27 -7.01 -4.50
CA LEU A 280 -21.15 -7.42 -3.41
C LEU A 280 -21.09 -8.95 -3.18
N GLN A 281 -20.24 -9.68 -3.90
CA GLN A 281 -20.15 -11.13 -3.77
C GLN A 281 -19.23 -11.56 -2.63
N VAL A 282 -19.70 -12.50 -1.81
CA VAL A 282 -18.87 -13.09 -0.74
C VAL A 282 -17.62 -13.77 -1.31
N PHE A 283 -17.76 -14.47 -2.44
CA PHE A 283 -16.67 -15.23 -3.06
C PHE A 283 -15.69 -14.37 -3.87
N GLN A 284 -15.92 -13.06 -3.96
CA GLN A 284 -15.00 -12.13 -4.62
C GLN A 284 -13.59 -12.18 -3.99
N ALA A 285 -13.47 -12.48 -2.68
CA ALA A 285 -12.17 -12.70 -2.04
C ALA A 285 -11.34 -13.83 -2.68
N VAL A 286 -12.00 -14.89 -3.17
CA VAL A 286 -11.35 -16.00 -3.88
C VAL A 286 -10.84 -15.52 -5.24
N THR A 287 -11.67 -14.78 -5.99
CA THR A 287 -11.27 -14.20 -7.28
C THR A 287 -10.11 -13.22 -7.14
N ILE A 288 -10.10 -12.37 -6.11
CA ILE A 288 -8.97 -11.48 -5.81
C ILE A 288 -7.69 -12.29 -5.56
N ALA A 289 -7.78 -13.37 -4.78
CA ALA A 289 -6.63 -14.22 -4.49
C ALA A 289 -6.11 -14.98 -5.73
N GLU A 290 -7.00 -15.47 -6.59
CA GLU A 290 -6.62 -16.10 -7.87
C GLU A 290 -5.94 -15.11 -8.83
N ASN A 291 -6.50 -13.89 -8.94
CA ASN A 291 -5.90 -12.81 -9.71
C ASN A 291 -4.52 -12.43 -9.14
N THR A 292 -4.39 -12.39 -7.82
CA THR A 292 -3.11 -12.14 -7.14
C THR A 292 -2.05 -13.16 -7.52
N LEU A 293 -2.36 -14.46 -7.51
CA LEU A 293 -1.41 -15.48 -7.97
C LEU A 293 -1.03 -15.32 -9.45
N ARG A 294 -2.02 -15.02 -10.31
CA ARG A 294 -1.78 -14.80 -11.75
C ARG A 294 -0.84 -13.62 -11.97
N VAL A 295 -1.06 -12.53 -11.25
CA VAL A 295 -0.21 -11.34 -11.25
C VAL A 295 1.20 -11.67 -10.75
N CYS A 296 1.32 -12.30 -9.58
CA CYS A 296 2.62 -12.65 -9.01
C CYS A 296 3.42 -13.62 -9.89
N ALA A 297 2.75 -14.51 -10.62
CA ALA A 297 3.40 -15.42 -11.57
C ALA A 297 4.04 -14.70 -12.77
N GLY A 298 3.54 -13.51 -13.14
CA GLY A 298 4.10 -12.67 -14.20
C GLY A 298 5.21 -11.72 -13.75
N LEU A 299 5.52 -11.67 -12.45
CA LEU A 299 6.51 -10.75 -11.87
C LEU A 299 7.80 -11.51 -11.50
N SER A 300 8.93 -10.83 -11.58
CA SER A 300 10.19 -11.37 -11.06
C SER A 300 10.18 -11.42 -9.53
N LEU A 301 10.72 -12.49 -8.94
CA LEU A 301 10.82 -12.63 -7.48
C LEU A 301 11.58 -11.46 -6.85
N SER A 302 12.63 -10.98 -7.51
CA SER A 302 13.37 -9.79 -7.05
C SER A 302 12.49 -8.54 -6.99
N SER A 303 11.51 -8.38 -7.88
CA SER A 303 10.60 -7.23 -7.85
C SER A 303 9.53 -7.35 -6.76
N LEU A 304 9.12 -8.57 -6.41
CA LEU A 304 8.21 -8.86 -5.28
C LEU A 304 8.92 -8.80 -3.92
N GLU A 305 10.24 -8.95 -3.92
CA GLU A 305 11.08 -8.81 -2.73
C GLU A 305 11.47 -7.36 -2.45
N VAL A 306 11.50 -6.53 -3.50
CA VAL A 306 11.70 -5.09 -3.43
C VAL A 306 10.40 -4.42 -3.02
N HIS A 307 10.46 -3.61 -1.96
CA HIS A 307 9.31 -2.88 -1.48
C HIS A 307 9.02 -1.67 -2.37
N GLY A 308 7.74 -1.49 -2.73
CA GLY A 308 7.22 -0.18 -3.08
C GLY A 308 7.53 0.85 -2.03
N VAL A 309 8.13 1.96 -2.43
CA VAL A 309 8.61 3.05 -1.56
C VAL A 309 9.17 2.50 -0.23
N GLY A 310 10.11 1.55 -0.39
CA GLY A 310 11.18 1.17 0.53
C GLY A 310 10.88 1.18 2.02
N LEU A 311 10.23 0.15 2.57
CA LEU A 311 10.15 -0.05 4.02
C LEU A 311 10.21 -1.54 4.40
N VAL A 312 11.37 -1.99 4.88
CA VAL A 312 11.62 -3.33 5.47
C VAL A 312 11.49 -3.26 7.00
N SER A 313 10.42 -3.75 7.61
CA SER A 313 10.39 -3.85 9.08
C SER A 313 11.21 -5.06 9.53
N ALA A 314 12.37 -4.85 10.17
CA ALA A 314 13.15 -5.91 10.79
C ALA A 314 12.71 -6.07 12.25
N ARG A 315 12.33 -7.29 12.65
CA ARG A 315 12.09 -7.61 14.06
C ARG A 315 13.42 -7.89 14.77
N GLU A 316 13.55 -7.38 15.99
CA GLU A 316 14.64 -7.73 16.90
C GLU A 316 14.61 -9.21 17.31
N ASN A 317 15.84 -9.70 17.42
CA ASN A 317 16.36 -11.01 17.81
C ASN A 317 15.61 -11.70 18.99
N ASP A 318 14.82 -12.74 18.72
CA ASP A 318 14.23 -13.63 19.74
C ASP A 318 15.08 -14.91 19.94
N GLY A 319 16.41 -14.76 20.01
CA GLY A 319 17.34 -15.83 20.39
C GLY A 319 17.63 -16.92 19.36
N SER A 320 16.99 -16.90 18.18
CA SER A 320 17.19 -17.87 17.10
C SER A 320 17.79 -17.25 15.83
N GLY A 321 18.92 -16.55 15.94
CA GLY A 321 19.89 -16.34 14.85
C GLY A 321 19.40 -15.90 13.46
N GLY A 322 18.24 -15.23 13.33
CA GLY A 322 17.68 -14.83 12.04
C GLY A 322 16.99 -13.47 12.11
N PHE A 323 17.45 -12.52 11.30
CA PHE A 323 16.72 -11.28 11.04
C PHE A 323 15.47 -11.63 10.24
N LEU A 324 14.29 -11.53 10.83
CA LEU A 324 13.03 -11.73 10.12
C LEU A 324 12.46 -10.37 9.74
N ALA A 325 12.45 -10.11 8.43
CA ALA A 325 11.84 -8.91 7.87
C ALA A 325 10.34 -9.15 7.64
N ASP A 326 9.50 -8.39 8.33
CA ASP A 326 8.10 -8.17 7.98
C ASP A 326 8.08 -7.36 6.67
N GLY A 327 8.03 -8.07 5.56
CA GLY A 327 7.95 -7.49 4.23
C GLY A 327 6.53 -7.01 3.97
N THR A 328 6.33 -5.70 3.80
CA THR A 328 5.03 -5.06 3.55
C THR A 328 4.23 -5.72 2.41
N GLN A 329 4.91 -6.16 1.34
CA GLN A 329 4.24 -6.89 0.25
C GLN A 329 3.84 -8.32 0.63
N ILE A 330 4.68 -9.06 1.37
CA ILE A 330 4.37 -10.42 1.84
C ILE A 330 3.19 -10.39 2.81
N GLU A 331 3.14 -9.38 3.70
CA GLU A 331 2.00 -9.15 4.59
C GLU A 331 0.71 -8.87 3.81
N LYS A 332 0.78 -8.02 2.77
CA LYS A 332 -0.36 -7.74 1.88
C LYS A 332 -0.87 -9.01 1.19
N LEU A 333 0.04 -9.83 0.65
CA LEU A 333 -0.29 -11.13 0.06
C LEU A 333 -0.93 -12.08 1.10
N TYR A 334 -0.42 -12.08 2.32
CA TYR A 334 -0.97 -12.90 3.41
C TYR A 334 -2.41 -12.50 3.74
N CYS A 335 -2.71 -11.20 3.85
CA CYS A 335 -4.08 -10.74 4.11
C CYS A 335 -5.07 -11.14 2.99
N ILE A 336 -4.61 -11.23 1.75
CA ILE A 336 -5.44 -11.66 0.62
C ILE A 336 -5.79 -13.15 0.75
N VAL A 337 -4.78 -14.01 0.95
CA VAL A 337 -5.04 -15.46 1.10
C VAL A 337 -5.84 -15.77 2.37
N GLU A 338 -5.64 -15.01 3.45
CA GLU A 338 -6.45 -15.13 4.67
C GLU A 338 -7.93 -14.88 4.40
N SER A 339 -8.26 -13.83 3.65
CA SER A 339 -9.64 -13.48 3.29
C SER A 339 -10.25 -14.54 2.35
N ALA A 340 -9.47 -15.07 1.41
CA ALA A 340 -9.93 -16.14 0.52
C ALA A 340 -10.17 -17.47 1.26
N VAL A 341 -9.30 -17.84 2.19
CA VAL A 341 -9.49 -19.01 3.06
C VAL A 341 -10.78 -18.88 3.86
N ALA A 342 -11.05 -17.71 4.44
CA ALA A 342 -12.28 -17.44 5.18
C ALA A 342 -13.52 -17.59 4.26
N ALA A 343 -13.47 -17.05 3.04
CA ALA A 343 -14.54 -17.19 2.05
C ALA A 343 -14.79 -18.65 1.62
N LYS A 344 -13.73 -19.46 1.47
CA LYS A 344 -13.84 -20.89 1.13
C LYS A 344 -14.45 -21.71 2.26
N ARG A 345 -14.01 -21.51 3.50
CA ARG A 345 -14.59 -22.16 4.69
C ARG A 345 -16.06 -21.82 4.88
N TYR A 346 -16.45 -20.58 4.55
CA TYR A 346 -17.85 -20.18 4.54
C TYR A 346 -18.68 -20.99 3.52
N SER A 347 -18.15 -21.21 2.30
CA SER A 347 -18.80 -22.04 1.27
C SER A 347 -19.10 -23.47 1.77
N GLU A 348 -18.11 -24.09 2.40
CA GLU A 348 -18.24 -25.44 2.96
C GLU A 348 -19.28 -25.49 4.09
N SER A 349 -19.34 -24.46 4.94
CA SER A 349 -20.37 -24.40 5.98
C SER A 349 -21.80 -24.32 5.43
N MET A 350 -22.00 -23.67 4.26
CA MET A 350 -23.31 -23.61 3.59
C MET A 350 -23.73 -24.96 2.99
N SER A 351 -22.79 -25.76 2.49
CA SER A 351 -23.11 -27.06 1.87
C SER A 351 -23.57 -28.12 2.89
N TYR A 352 -23.16 -27.99 4.16
CA TYR A 352 -23.53 -28.90 5.26
C TYR A 352 -24.80 -28.48 6.04
N GLY A 353 -25.57 -27.50 5.57
CA GLY A 353 -26.90 -27.21 6.09
C GLY A 353 -26.95 -26.45 7.43
N ALA A 354 -25.87 -25.78 7.83
CA ALA A 354 -25.92 -24.86 8.97
C ALA A 354 -26.81 -23.65 8.63
N GLN A 355 -27.78 -23.34 9.51
CA GLN A 355 -28.63 -22.16 9.38
C GLN A 355 -27.78 -20.91 9.16
N VAL A 356 -28.24 -20.04 8.24
CA VAL A 356 -27.66 -18.75 7.84
C VAL A 356 -27.47 -17.85 9.07
N ALA A 357 -26.42 -18.10 9.85
CA ALA A 357 -26.01 -17.24 10.93
C ALA A 357 -25.50 -15.96 10.26
N ALA A 358 -26.20 -14.85 10.54
CA ALA A 358 -25.97 -13.54 9.96
C ALA A 358 -24.49 -13.27 9.71
N LEU A 359 -24.14 -12.92 8.46
CA LEU A 359 -22.83 -12.48 8.01
C LEU A 359 -22.26 -11.50 9.04
N SER A 360 -21.43 -12.04 9.92
CA SER A 360 -20.78 -11.30 10.99
C SER A 360 -19.30 -11.59 10.82
N PRO A 361 -18.43 -10.57 10.89
CA PRO A 361 -16.99 -10.79 10.79
C PRO A 361 -16.47 -11.84 11.79
N HIS A 362 -17.17 -12.07 12.91
CA HIS A 362 -16.85 -13.13 13.86
C HIS A 362 -17.23 -14.56 13.43
N ALA A 363 -18.21 -14.73 12.54
CA ALA A 363 -18.61 -16.05 12.03
C ALA A 363 -17.59 -16.58 10.99
N PHE A 364 -17.02 -15.69 10.16
CA PHE A 364 -15.98 -16.02 9.19
C PHE A 364 -14.66 -16.51 9.81
N ASN A 365 -14.31 -16.03 11.01
CA ASN A 365 -13.08 -16.43 11.70
C ASN A 365 -13.23 -17.75 12.48
N ASN A 366 -14.45 -18.20 12.76
CA ASN A 366 -14.72 -19.35 13.64
C ASN A 366 -15.18 -20.62 12.90
N THR A 367 -15.31 -20.60 11.57
CA THR A 367 -15.64 -21.81 10.81
C THR A 367 -14.45 -22.76 10.77
N SER A 368 -14.56 -23.89 11.47
CA SER A 368 -13.59 -25.00 11.48
C SER A 368 -13.73 -25.95 10.28
N ALA A 369 -14.34 -25.48 9.18
CA ALA A 369 -14.54 -26.29 7.99
C ALA A 369 -13.19 -26.65 7.36
N SER A 370 -13.04 -27.94 7.02
CA SER A 370 -11.80 -28.50 6.48
C SER A 370 -11.69 -28.17 4.99
N LEU A 371 -10.71 -27.33 4.65
CA LEU A 371 -10.36 -27.05 3.26
C LEU A 371 -9.99 -28.34 2.52
N SER A 372 -10.33 -28.41 1.23
CA SER A 372 -9.90 -29.52 0.36
C SER A 372 -8.35 -29.67 0.37
N PRO A 373 -7.80 -30.88 0.64
CA PRO A 373 -6.37 -31.17 0.61
C PRO A 373 -5.67 -30.83 -0.73
N SER A 374 -6.43 -30.70 -1.81
CA SER A 374 -5.93 -30.45 -3.16
C SER A 374 -6.32 -29.07 -3.71
N ASP A 375 -6.59 -28.10 -2.83
CA ASP A 375 -7.00 -26.76 -3.27
C ASP A 375 -5.86 -26.04 -4.03
N PRO A 376 -6.01 -25.80 -5.35
CA PRO A 376 -4.93 -25.24 -6.17
C PRO A 376 -4.57 -23.80 -5.78
N LEU A 377 -5.53 -23.04 -5.23
CA LEU A 377 -5.28 -21.68 -4.78
C LEU A 377 -4.31 -21.68 -3.59
N ILE A 378 -4.56 -22.55 -2.62
CA ILE A 378 -3.76 -22.61 -1.39
C ILE A 378 -2.36 -23.15 -1.68
N HIS A 379 -2.27 -24.20 -2.50
CA HIS A 379 -0.97 -24.72 -2.98
C HIS A 379 -0.19 -23.64 -3.74
N GLY A 380 -0.85 -22.87 -4.60
CA GLY A 380 -0.22 -21.76 -5.30
C GLY A 380 0.36 -20.68 -4.37
N PHE A 381 -0.34 -20.31 -3.30
CA PHE A 381 0.17 -19.37 -2.30
C PHE A 381 1.30 -19.96 -1.45
N LEU A 382 1.20 -21.25 -1.05
CA LEU A 382 2.28 -21.94 -0.33
C LEU A 382 3.56 -21.99 -1.16
N ASP A 383 3.45 -22.32 -2.45
CA ASP A 383 4.60 -22.35 -3.36
C ASP A 383 5.19 -20.95 -3.57
N LEU A 384 4.35 -19.92 -3.70
CA LEU A 384 4.80 -18.54 -3.80
C LEU A 384 5.56 -18.11 -2.54
N PHE A 385 5.02 -18.40 -1.35
CA PHE A 385 5.62 -18.03 -0.07
C PHE A 385 6.92 -18.81 0.20
N LYS A 386 7.04 -20.06 -0.27
CA LYS A 386 8.31 -20.79 -0.24
C LYS A 386 9.38 -20.18 -1.14
N LYS A 387 9.01 -19.60 -2.28
CA LYS A 387 9.93 -19.00 -3.25
C LYS A 387 10.39 -17.61 -2.80
N ILE A 388 9.48 -16.75 -2.36
CA ILE A 388 9.80 -15.38 -1.93
C ILE A 388 10.75 -15.45 -0.71
N ARG A 389 11.91 -14.79 -0.80
CA ARG A 389 12.96 -14.80 0.23
C ARG A 389 13.36 -16.21 0.67
N ALA A 390 13.24 -17.20 -0.24
CA ALA A 390 13.45 -18.62 0.06
C ALA A 390 12.68 -19.12 1.30
N GLY A 391 11.49 -18.56 1.56
CA GLY A 391 10.65 -18.91 2.72
C GLY A 391 11.13 -18.35 4.06
N GLN A 392 12.18 -17.54 4.09
CA GLN A 392 12.73 -16.92 5.30
C GLN A 392 11.91 -15.69 5.72
N HIS A 393 10.64 -15.90 6.08
CA HIS A 393 9.75 -14.86 6.57
C HIS A 393 8.64 -15.44 7.48
N PRO A 394 8.10 -14.66 8.43
CA PRO A 394 7.14 -15.16 9.42
C PRO A 394 5.79 -15.53 8.82
N PHE A 395 5.44 -15.04 7.63
CA PHE A 395 4.14 -15.31 7.01
C PHE A 395 3.99 -16.72 6.42
N LEU A 396 5.08 -17.46 6.18
CA LEU A 396 5.00 -18.84 5.71
C LEU A 396 4.46 -19.74 6.84
N SER A 397 5.01 -19.63 8.05
CA SER A 397 4.52 -20.37 9.21
C SER A 397 3.09 -19.98 9.58
N LYS A 398 2.75 -18.69 9.49
CA LYS A 398 1.36 -18.23 9.68
C LYS A 398 0.40 -18.82 8.66
N LEU A 399 0.79 -18.94 7.39
CA LEU A 399 -0.04 -19.54 6.34
C LEU A 399 -0.21 -21.05 6.56
N SER A 400 0.86 -21.77 6.88
CA SER A 400 0.79 -23.20 7.23
C SER A 400 -0.12 -23.44 8.43
N ALA A 401 -0.03 -22.60 9.47
CA ALA A 401 -0.92 -22.68 10.63
C ALA A 401 -2.38 -22.37 10.27
N LEU A 402 -2.63 -21.42 9.37
CA LEU A 402 -3.97 -21.04 8.93
C LEU A 402 -4.68 -22.18 8.20
N VAL A 403 -3.96 -22.90 7.33
CA VAL A 403 -4.54 -23.94 6.46
C VAL A 403 -4.55 -25.33 7.14
N GLY A 404 -3.61 -25.58 8.06
CA GLY A 404 -3.49 -26.84 8.80
C GLY A 404 -2.38 -27.77 8.28
N PRO A 405 -1.88 -28.69 9.12
CA PRO A 405 -0.70 -29.52 8.82
C PRO A 405 -0.92 -30.52 7.67
N GLU A 406 -2.16 -30.95 7.41
CA GLU A 406 -2.48 -31.88 6.31
C GLU A 406 -2.28 -31.26 4.91
N MET A 407 -2.23 -29.92 4.84
CA MET A 407 -1.97 -29.13 3.64
C MET A 407 -0.54 -28.57 3.59
N GLY A 408 0.15 -28.60 4.72
CA GLY A 408 1.56 -28.25 4.82
C GLY A 408 2.39 -29.39 4.26
N VAL A 409 2.68 -29.31 2.95
CA VAL A 409 3.58 -30.23 2.23
C VAL A 409 4.72 -30.70 3.15
N ASP A 410 4.81 -32.01 3.34
CA ASP A 410 5.89 -32.69 4.03
C ASP A 410 7.26 -32.07 3.69
N GLY A 411 7.95 -31.58 4.73
CA GLY A 411 9.30 -30.99 4.61
C GLY A 411 9.39 -29.58 5.18
N ILE A 412 9.44 -29.49 6.51
CA ILE A 412 10.13 -28.39 7.20
C ILE A 412 11.62 -28.65 7.14
#